data_AF-A0A6C0HCB4-F1
#
_entry.id   AF-A0A6C0HCB4-F1
#
_cell.length_a   1.000
_cell.length_b   1.000
_cell.length_c   1.000
_cell.angle_alpha   90.00
_cell.angle_beta   90.00
_cell.angle_gamma   90.00
#
_symmetry.space_group_name_H-M   'P 1'
#
loop_
_entity.id
_entity.type
_entity.pdbx_description
1 polymer ?
#
loop_
_entity_poly.entity_id
_entity_poly.type
_entity_poly.pdbx_seq_one_letter_code
_entity_poly.pdbx_strand_id
1 'polypeptide(L)'
;MFLFFSNTCNYSKKKHLCFSKLVTVIFIPNRKQIVEANLMDELWWSEKDYMRFQFDSFNEMRELKSKHPTITRNQILKLLYQPGNISYDKHNFE
;
A
#
# COMPACT_ATOMS: atom_id res chain seq x y z
N MET A 1 28.83 -40.43 39.40
CA MET A 1 29.85 -39.67 38.65
C MET A 1 29.87 -40.22 37.24
N PHE A 2 29.38 -39.47 36.25
CA PHE A 2 29.84 -39.46 34.86
C PHE A 2 29.25 -38.20 34.22
N LEU A 3 30.11 -37.20 34.04
CA LEU A 3 29.86 -36.08 33.16
C LEU A 3 30.06 -36.58 31.74
N PHE A 4 29.10 -36.34 30.87
CA PHE A 4 29.37 -36.28 29.44
C PHE A 4 28.97 -34.91 28.93
N PHE A 5 29.98 -34.05 28.84
CA PHE A 5 30.00 -32.97 27.86
C PHE A 5 30.19 -33.60 26.49
N SER A 6 29.26 -33.33 25.57
CA SER A 6 29.56 -33.34 24.15
C SER A 6 29.01 -32.06 23.53
N ASN A 7 29.92 -31.08 23.44
CA ASN A 7 29.81 -30.00 22.47
C ASN A 7 30.02 -30.59 21.08
N THR A 8 28.98 -30.62 20.26
CA THR A 8 29.14 -30.61 18.80
C THR A 8 28.24 -29.53 18.23
N CYS A 9 28.82 -28.33 18.18
CA CYS A 9 28.33 -27.21 17.39
C CYS A 9 28.79 -27.45 15.95
N ASN A 10 27.85 -27.65 15.02
CA ASN A 10 27.96 -27.27 13.59
C ASN A 10 26.76 -27.78 12.78
N TYR A 11 25.64 -27.06 12.90
CA TYR A 11 24.67 -26.97 11.81
C TYR A 11 24.50 -25.49 11.53
N SER A 12 24.79 -25.07 10.29
CA SER A 12 24.40 -23.77 9.76
C SER A 12 22.90 -23.58 10.00
N LYS A 13 22.55 -22.93 11.11
CA LYS A 13 21.15 -22.72 11.49
C LYS A 13 20.60 -21.70 10.51
N LYS A 14 19.98 -22.18 9.42
CA LYS A 14 19.11 -21.37 8.57
C LYS A 14 18.18 -20.61 9.52
N LYS A 15 18.23 -19.28 9.51
CA LYS A 15 17.33 -18.47 10.34
C LYS A 15 15.90 -18.86 9.94
N HIS A 16 15.20 -19.56 10.84
CA HIS A 16 13.80 -19.85 10.65
C HIS A 16 13.04 -18.54 10.79
N LEU A 17 12.43 -18.09 9.68
CA LEU A 17 11.55 -16.94 9.68
C LEU A 17 10.29 -17.32 10.46
N CYS A 18 10.17 -16.82 11.69
CA CYS A 18 8.95 -16.93 12.47
C CYS A 18 8.24 -15.58 12.44
N PHE A 19 6.99 -15.56 11.96
CA PHE A 19 6.16 -14.37 12.04
C PHE A 19 5.64 -14.20 13.46
N SER A 20 5.63 -12.96 13.94
CA SER A 20 4.94 -12.64 15.19
C SER A 20 3.47 -13.01 15.06
N LYS A 21 2.90 -13.64 16.10
CA LYS A 21 1.45 -13.89 16.18
C LYS A 21 0.66 -12.62 16.51
N LEU A 22 1.35 -11.55 16.91
CA LEU A 22 0.72 -10.27 17.22
C LEU A 22 0.39 -9.54 15.93
N VAL A 23 -0.90 -9.25 15.75
CA VAL A 23 -1.41 -8.45 14.63
C VAL A 23 -1.79 -7.09 15.16
N THR A 24 -1.11 -6.04 14.69
CA THR A 24 -1.50 -4.66 14.97
C THR A 24 -2.54 -4.25 13.93
N VAL A 25 -3.74 -3.91 14.40
CA VAL A 25 -4.81 -3.37 13.55
C VAL A 25 -4.80 -1.86 13.72
N ILE A 26 -4.52 -1.15 12.64
CA ILE A 26 -4.60 0.32 12.60
C ILE A 26 -5.93 0.67 11.95
N PHE A 27 -6.78 1.39 12.69
CA PHE A 27 -8.03 1.91 12.15
C PHE A 27 -7.76 3.18 11.36
N ILE A 28 -8.10 3.19 10.07
CA ILE A 28 -8.00 4.37 9.21
C ILE A 28 -9.40 5.00 9.13
N PRO A 29 -9.61 6.19 9.73
CA PRO A 29 -10.91 6.83 9.71
C PRO A 29 -11.28 7.26 8.29
N ASN A 30 -12.56 7.13 7.96
CA ASN A 30 -13.09 7.67 6.71
C ASN A 30 -13.25 9.20 6.79
N ARG A 31 -13.45 9.87 5.64
CA ARG A 31 -13.57 11.34 5.58
C ARG A 31 -14.64 11.89 6.52
N LYS A 32 -15.81 11.25 6.61
CA LYS A 32 -16.91 11.70 7.47
C LYS A 32 -16.50 11.67 8.94
N GLN A 33 -15.85 10.59 9.37
CA GLN A 33 -15.33 10.45 10.73
C GLN A 33 -14.28 11.50 11.06
N ILE A 34 -13.41 11.86 10.10
CA ILE A 34 -12.41 12.93 10.29
C ILE A 34 -13.10 14.29 10.49
N VAL A 35 -14.13 14.61 9.70
CA VAL A 35 -14.88 15.87 9.85
C VAL A 35 -15.65 15.91 11.16
N GLU A 36 -16.38 14.83 11.49
CA GLU A 36 -17.19 14.72 12.71
C GLU A 36 -16.33 14.84 13.97
N ALA A 37 -15.12 14.28 13.95
CA ALA A 37 -14.17 14.36 15.05
C ALA A 37 -13.33 15.66 15.06
N ASN A 38 -13.55 16.58 14.11
CA ASN A 38 -12.79 17.82 13.94
C ASN A 38 -11.27 17.62 13.84
N LEU A 39 -10.83 16.51 13.23
CA LEU A 39 -9.43 16.13 13.10
C LEU A 39 -8.76 16.75 11.86
N MET A 40 -9.40 17.72 11.21
CA MET A 40 -8.87 18.32 9.98
C MET A 40 -7.55 19.03 10.20
N ASP A 41 -7.39 19.71 11.33
CA ASP A 41 -6.19 20.48 11.65
C ASP A 41 -5.01 19.59 12.05
N GLU A 42 -5.27 18.32 12.39
CA GLU A 42 -4.23 17.32 12.69
C GLU A 42 -3.67 16.64 11.44
N LEU A 43 -4.34 16.78 10.30
CA LEU A 43 -3.89 16.19 9.05
C LEU A 43 -2.74 16.99 8.45
N TRP A 44 -1.81 16.27 7.82
CA TRP A 44 -0.69 16.86 7.09
C TRP A 44 -1.09 17.55 5.78
N TRP A 45 -2.35 17.43 5.37
CA TRP A 45 -2.92 18.03 4.16
C TRP A 45 -4.14 18.88 4.50
N SER A 46 -4.33 19.96 3.74
CA SER A 46 -5.47 20.85 3.89
C SER A 46 -6.67 20.42 3.04
N GLU A 47 -7.85 20.99 3.31
CA GLU A 47 -9.03 20.79 2.45
C GLU A 47 -8.77 21.19 0.99
N LYS A 48 -7.94 22.23 0.77
CA LYS A 48 -7.57 22.66 -0.58
C LYS A 48 -6.75 21.60 -1.30
N ASP A 49 -5.83 20.96 -0.60
CA ASP A 49 -4.99 19.89 -1.16
C ASP A 49 -5.84 18.67 -1.52
N TYR A 50 -6.81 18.32 -0.66
CA TYR A 50 -7.77 17.26 -0.93
C TYR A 50 -8.61 17.53 -2.17
N MET A 51 -9.17 18.74 -2.30
CA MET A 51 -9.96 19.13 -3.46
C MET A 51 -9.12 19.10 -4.75
N ARG A 52 -7.87 19.56 -4.67
CA ARG A 52 -6.94 19.50 -5.79
C ARG A 52 -6.61 18.07 -6.19
N PHE A 53 -6.32 17.20 -5.22
CA PHE A 53 -6.09 15.78 -5.45
C PHE A 53 -7.29 15.10 -6.13
N GLN A 54 -8.52 15.39 -5.71
CA GLN A 54 -9.72 14.86 -6.38
C GLN A 54 -9.81 15.29 -7.83
N PHE A 55 -9.55 16.56 -8.11
CA PHE A 55 -9.58 17.08 -9.47
C PHE A 55 -8.49 16.45 -10.36
N ASP A 56 -7.26 16.41 -9.86
CA ASP A 56 -6.10 15.87 -10.58
C ASP A 56 -6.27 14.37 -10.85
N SER A 57 -6.65 13.59 -9.83
CA SER A 57 -6.92 12.15 -9.99
C SER A 57 -8.02 11.84 -10.99
N PHE A 58 -9.07 12.67 -11.04
CA PHE A 58 -10.14 12.50 -12.02
C PHE A 58 -9.67 12.79 -13.45
N ASN A 59 -8.81 13.79 -13.64
CA ASN A 59 -8.25 14.11 -14.94
C ASN A 59 -7.29 13.01 -15.43
N GLU A 60 -6.41 12.50 -14.57
CA GLU A 60 -5.52 11.38 -14.89
C GLU A 60 -6.30 10.15 -15.33
N MET A 61 -7.35 9.79 -14.59
CA MET A 61 -8.22 8.66 -14.94
C MET A 61 -8.89 8.87 -16.31
N ARG A 62 -9.33 10.09 -16.60
CA ARG A 62 -9.97 10.44 -17.87
C ARG A 62 -8.99 10.35 -19.03
N GLU A 63 -7.76 10.81 -18.83
CA GLU A 63 -6.69 10.74 -19.82
C GLU A 63 -6.29 9.30 -20.13
N LEU A 64 -6.16 8.44 -19.10
CA LEU A 64 -5.90 7.02 -19.32
C LEU A 64 -7.05 6.33 -20.04
N LYS A 65 -8.30 6.66 -19.69
CA LYS A 65 -9.48 6.10 -20.34
C LYS A 65 -9.62 6.53 -21.79
N SER A 66 -9.22 7.75 -22.14
CA SER A 66 -9.25 8.21 -23.53
C SER A 66 -8.17 7.52 -24.38
N LYS A 67 -6.99 7.26 -23.80
CA LYS A 67 -5.90 6.51 -24.46
C LYS A 67 -6.21 5.02 -24.59
N HIS A 68 -6.93 4.45 -23.62
CA HIS A 68 -7.26 3.02 -23.56
C HIS A 68 -8.78 2.85 -23.33
N PRO A 69 -9.62 2.89 -24.37
CA PRO A 69 -11.06 2.82 -24.19
C PRO A 69 -11.55 1.48 -23.62
N THR A 70 -10.80 0.41 -23.82
CA THR A 70 -11.14 -0.96 -23.41
C THR A 70 -10.88 -1.25 -21.94
N ILE A 71 -10.00 -0.50 -21.26
CA ILE A 71 -9.67 -0.78 -19.85
C ILE A 71 -10.78 -0.31 -18.91
N THR A 72 -11.06 -1.12 -17.89
CA THR A 72 -12.06 -0.81 -16.86
C THR A 72 -11.53 0.19 -15.84
N ARG A 73 -12.44 0.84 -15.09
CA ARG A 73 -12.07 1.75 -14.00
C ARG A 73 -11.13 1.09 -12.98
N ASN A 74 -11.40 -0.16 -12.61
CA ASN A 74 -10.60 -0.91 -11.64
C ASN A 74 -9.18 -1.16 -12.16
N GLN A 75 -9.01 -1.44 -13.45
CA GLN A 75 -7.70 -1.57 -14.07
C GLN A 75 -6.95 -0.23 -14.06
N ILE A 76 -7.61 0.87 -14.42
CA ILE A 76 -7.01 2.22 -14.34
C ILE A 76 -6.48 2.51 -12.94
N LEU A 77 -7.29 2.27 -11.90
CA LEU A 77 -6.89 2.49 -10.52
C LEU A 77 -5.69 1.62 -10.11
N LYS A 78 -5.63 0.38 -10.58
CA LYS A 78 -4.47 -0.50 -10.35
C LYS A 78 -3.21 0.04 -11.01
N LEU A 79 -3.32 0.63 -12.19
CA LEU A 79 -2.16 1.17 -12.90
C LEU A 79 -1.63 2.45 -12.25
N LEU A 80 -2.52 3.36 -11.88
CA LEU A 80 -2.14 4.64 -11.29
C LEU A 80 -1.63 4.48 -9.85
N TYR A 81 -2.22 3.59 -9.06
CA TYR A 81 -2.08 3.64 -7.60
C TYR A 81 -1.64 2.33 -6.94
N GLN A 82 -1.42 1.22 -7.66
CA GLN A 82 -0.80 0.05 -7.03
C GLN A 82 0.72 0.20 -6.92
N PRO A 83 1.29 -0.07 -5.73
CA PRO A 83 2.73 -0.16 -5.57
C PRO A 83 3.30 -1.28 -6.44
N GLY A 84 4.32 -0.97 -7.24
CA GLY A 84 4.93 -1.91 -8.19
C GLY A 84 4.72 -1.56 -9.67
N ASN A 85 3.74 -0.70 -9.99
CA ASN A 85 3.47 -0.20 -11.35
C ASN A 85 4.10 1.19 -11.62
N ILE A 86 5.21 1.51 -10.95
CA ILE A 86 5.82 2.87 -10.96
C ILE A 86 6.22 3.30 -12.39
N SER A 87 6.44 2.36 -13.31
CA SER A 87 6.54 2.67 -14.74
C SER A 87 5.32 2.15 -15.49
N TYR A 88 4.64 3.05 -16.20
CA TYR A 88 3.69 2.68 -17.24
C TYR A 88 4.41 1.85 -18.31
N ASP A 89 4.15 0.54 -18.35
CA ASP A 89 4.58 -0.34 -19.43
C ASP A 89 3.41 -0.57 -20.39
N LYS A 90 3.57 -0.11 -21.63
CA LYS A 90 2.55 -0.22 -22.69
C LYS A 90 2.26 -1.66 -23.06
N HIS A 91 3.19 -2.59 -22.85
CA HIS A 91 3.04 -4.01 -23.19
C HIS A 91 2.19 -4.80 -22.19
N ASN A 92 1.82 -4.22 -21.05
CA ASN A 92 0.88 -4.83 -20.10
C ASN A 92 -0.58 -4.89 -20.62
N PHE A 93 -0.86 -4.41 -21.83
CA PHE A 93 -2.21 -4.20 -22.37
C PHE A 93 -2.44 -4.72 -23.79
N GLU A 94 -1.46 -5.43 -24.36
CA GLU A 94 -1.61 -6.16 -25.64
C GLU A 94 -2.05 -7.61 -25.40
#